data_AF-A0A371DUW8-F1
#
_entry.id   AF-A0A371DUW8-F1
#
_cell.length_a   1.000
_cell.length_b   1.000
_cell.length_c   1.000
_cell.angle_alpha   90.00
_cell.angle_beta   90.00
_cell.angle_gamma   90.00
#
_symmetry.space_group_name_H-M   'P 1'
#
loop_
_entity.id
_entity.type
_entity.pdbx_description
1 polymer ?
#
loop_
_entity_poly.entity_id
_entity_poly.type
_entity_poly.pdbx_seq_one_letter_code
_entity_poly.pdbx_strand_id
1 'polypeptide(L)'
;MPSASSSPALAPSSPSGSSSQRPCKHCNQIFPRMKGKELERHEDSHEGEEKALHWVCTGVPILRASEYGLKDKDVQKYITAGRVMLYEGQYMVGGCGKSLCRPDALARHLRKPKGCIGSHTADWLLGNKFKKQ
;
A
#
# COMPACT_ATOMS: atom_id res chain seq x y z
N MET A 1 -10.30 29.08 47.15
CA MET A 1 -11.42 28.13 46.95
C MET A 1 -12.71 28.87 47.22
N PRO A 2 -13.85 28.70 46.51
CA PRO A 2 -14.19 27.79 45.40
C PRO A 2 -14.63 28.54 44.11
N SER A 3 -14.69 27.89 42.94
CA SER A 3 -15.54 28.34 41.82
C SER A 3 -15.83 27.22 40.81
N ALA A 4 -17.03 26.67 41.00
CA ALA A 4 -18.01 26.23 40.01
C ALA A 4 -17.55 25.75 38.62
N SER A 5 -17.77 24.46 38.40
CA SER A 5 -17.99 23.82 37.11
C SER A 5 -19.09 24.52 36.33
N SER A 6 -18.87 24.80 35.05
CA SER A 6 -19.92 25.20 34.10
C SER A 6 -19.75 24.40 32.81
N SER A 7 -20.58 23.36 32.68
CA SER A 7 -20.87 22.72 31.39
C SER A 7 -22.13 23.36 30.83
N PRO A 8 -22.16 23.74 29.55
CA PRO A 8 -23.42 23.85 28.86
C PRO A 8 -23.49 22.95 27.63
N ALA A 9 -24.74 22.53 27.43
CA ALA A 9 -25.34 22.01 26.22
C ALA A 9 -24.95 20.61 25.80
N LEU A 10 -25.97 19.76 25.64
CA LEU A 10 -26.38 19.28 24.32
C LEU A 10 -27.82 18.74 24.45
N ALA A 11 -28.75 19.46 23.83
CA ALA A 11 -30.12 19.03 23.64
C ALA A 11 -30.16 17.84 22.64
N PRO A 12 -30.93 16.76 22.90
CA PRO A 12 -31.20 15.75 21.89
C PRO A 12 -32.38 16.20 21.01
N SER A 13 -32.08 16.78 19.85
CA SER A 13 -33.10 17.06 18.83
C SER A 13 -33.11 15.95 17.77
N SER A 14 -34.18 15.15 17.80
CA SER A 14 -34.88 14.43 16.72
C SER A 14 -34.09 13.66 15.62
N PRO A 15 -34.39 12.36 15.41
CA PRO A 15 -34.02 11.62 14.22
C PRO A 15 -35.12 11.75 13.15
N SER A 16 -34.86 12.48 12.07
CA SER A 16 -35.62 12.35 10.81
C SER A 16 -34.81 12.96 9.67
N GLY A 17 -34.42 12.12 8.72
CA GLY A 17 -33.68 12.54 7.54
C GLY A 17 -33.08 11.34 6.83
N SER A 18 -33.85 10.80 5.88
CA SER A 18 -33.55 9.79 4.87
C SER A 18 -32.09 9.30 4.81
N SER A 19 -31.90 8.02 5.13
CA SER A 19 -30.65 7.27 5.05
C SER A 19 -30.17 7.15 3.60
N SER A 20 -29.60 8.22 3.05
CA SER A 20 -28.82 8.14 1.82
C SER A 20 -27.51 7.43 2.15
N GLN A 21 -27.58 6.10 2.21
CA GLN A 21 -26.42 5.22 2.27
C GLN A 21 -25.47 5.63 1.14
N ARG A 22 -24.26 6.09 1.49
CA ARG A 22 -23.23 6.40 0.50
C ARG A 22 -22.31 5.18 0.39
N PRO A 23 -22.47 4.35 -0.65
CA PRO A 23 -21.49 3.30 -0.92
C PRO A 23 -20.20 3.96 -1.42
N CYS A 24 -19.06 3.51 -0.90
CA CYS A 24 -17.80 3.86 -1.52
C CYS A 24 -17.70 3.19 -2.90
N LYS A 25 -17.09 3.87 -3.87
CA LYS A 25 -16.89 3.33 -5.23
C LYS A 25 -15.70 2.36 -5.33
N HIS A 26 -14.77 2.44 -4.37
CA HIS A 26 -13.53 1.64 -4.33
C HIS A 26 -13.62 0.46 -3.36
N CYS A 27 -14.51 0.50 -2.37
CA CYS A 27 -14.77 -0.64 -1.50
C CYS A 27 -16.27 -0.89 -1.32
N ASN A 28 -16.64 -2.16 -1.11
CA ASN A 28 -18.03 -2.57 -0.89
C ASN A 28 -18.55 -2.19 0.53
N GLN A 29 -17.98 -1.16 1.17
CA GLN A 29 -18.46 -0.65 2.45
C GLN A 29 -19.49 0.47 2.25
N ILE A 30 -20.56 0.37 3.02
CA ILE A 30 -21.67 1.33 3.01
C ILE A 30 -21.61 2.10 4.32
N PHE A 31 -21.40 3.41 4.25
CA PHE A 31 -21.34 4.26 5.44
C PHE A 31 -22.63 5.06 5.60
N PRO A 32 -23.56 4.64 6.48
CA PRO A 32 -24.89 5.24 6.57
C PRO A 32 -24.94 6.61 7.27
N ARG A 33 -23.85 7.08 7.91
CA ARG A 33 -23.79 8.37 8.64
C ARG A 33 -22.63 9.28 8.24
N MET A 34 -21.89 8.94 7.19
CA MET A 34 -20.66 9.62 6.82
C MET A 34 -20.95 10.90 6.03
N LYS A 35 -20.43 12.05 6.51
CA LYS A 35 -20.53 13.33 5.79
C LYS A 35 -19.71 13.26 4.50
N GLY A 36 -20.10 14.01 3.47
CA GLY A 36 -19.43 14.02 2.15
C GLY A 36 -17.90 14.22 2.22
N LYS A 37 -17.42 15.12 3.07
CA LYS A 37 -15.96 15.32 3.31
C LYS A 37 -15.25 14.11 3.92
N GLU A 38 -15.95 13.31 4.71
CA GLU A 38 -15.39 12.14 5.37
C GLU A 38 -15.35 10.97 4.38
N LEU A 39 -16.35 10.86 3.50
CA LEU A 39 -16.34 9.96 2.34
C LEU A 39 -15.18 10.31 1.39
N GLU A 40 -14.98 11.60 1.09
CA GLU A 40 -13.87 12.06 0.23
C GLU A 40 -12.50 11.71 0.84
N ARG A 41 -12.32 11.86 2.16
CA ARG A 41 -11.09 11.40 2.86
C ARG A 41 -10.95 9.87 2.81
N HIS A 42 -12.05 9.14 2.85
CA HIS A 42 -12.04 7.68 2.74
C HIS A 42 -11.65 7.24 1.32
N GLU A 43 -12.17 7.89 0.29
CA GLU A 43 -11.84 7.66 -1.12
C GLU A 43 -10.38 8.04 -1.43
N ASP A 44 -9.86 9.16 -0.89
CA ASP A 44 -8.43 9.52 -0.98
C ASP A 44 -7.53 8.48 -0.29
N SER A 45 -8.02 7.83 0.78
CA SER A 45 -7.31 6.73 1.41
C SER A 45 -7.21 5.50 0.50
N HIS A 46 -8.25 5.21 -0.31
CA HIS A 46 -8.18 4.16 -1.33
C HIS A 46 -7.15 4.49 -2.39
N GLU A 47 -7.06 5.74 -2.85
CA GLU A 47 -5.97 6.15 -3.75
C GLU A 47 -4.60 5.93 -3.10
N GLY A 48 -4.48 6.12 -1.79
CA GLY A 48 -3.27 5.80 -1.01
C GLY A 48 -2.98 4.30 -0.94
N GLU A 49 -4.01 3.46 -0.85
CA GLU A 49 -3.92 1.98 -0.84
C GLU A 49 -3.65 1.40 -2.23
N GLU A 50 -4.28 1.93 -3.28
CA GLU A 50 -3.93 1.65 -4.69
C GLU A 50 -2.48 2.08 -4.96
N LYS A 51 -2.08 3.26 -4.46
CA LYS A 51 -0.67 3.69 -4.44
C LYS A 51 0.24 2.77 -3.62
N ALA A 52 -0.31 2.00 -2.67
CA ALA A 52 0.45 0.98 -1.95
C ALA A 52 0.67 -0.31 -2.75
N LEU A 53 -0.26 -0.66 -3.64
CA LEU A 53 -0.06 -1.73 -4.63
C LEU A 53 0.99 -1.34 -5.68
N HIS A 54 1.31 -0.05 -5.79
CA HIS A 54 2.32 0.43 -6.74
C HIS A 54 3.77 0.19 -6.28
N TRP A 55 4.03 0.03 -4.98
CA TRP A 55 5.38 -0.25 -4.45
C TRP A 55 5.44 -1.59 -3.76
N VAL A 56 5.43 -2.66 -4.56
CA VAL A 56 5.59 -4.03 -4.05
C VAL A 56 7.07 -4.38 -4.03
N CYS A 57 7.53 -5.00 -2.94
CA CYS A 57 8.86 -5.61 -2.87
C CYS A 57 8.87 -6.92 -3.67
N THR A 58 8.88 -6.78 -4.99
CA THR A 58 8.87 -7.88 -5.96
C THR A 58 10.22 -8.57 -6.06
N GLY A 59 11.28 -7.83 -5.77
CA GLY A 59 12.65 -8.30 -5.82
C GLY A 59 13.33 -7.84 -7.11
N VAL A 60 14.03 -8.75 -7.78
CA VAL A 60 14.62 -8.54 -9.11
C VAL A 60 14.18 -9.62 -10.07
N PRO A 61 14.01 -9.30 -11.37
CA PRO A 61 13.68 -10.32 -12.36
C PRO A 61 14.85 -11.30 -12.50
N ILE A 62 14.54 -12.58 -12.67
CA ILE A 62 15.56 -13.65 -12.81
C ILE A 62 16.57 -13.31 -13.91
N LEU A 63 16.09 -12.74 -15.02
CA LEU A 63 16.90 -12.31 -16.17
C LEU A 63 17.95 -11.23 -15.82
N ARG A 64 17.67 -10.36 -14.84
CA ARG A 64 18.59 -9.30 -14.39
C ARG A 64 19.23 -9.61 -13.04
N ALA A 65 19.01 -10.79 -12.47
CA ALA A 65 19.46 -11.12 -11.13
C ALA A 65 20.98 -10.94 -10.96
N SER A 66 21.75 -11.31 -11.99
CA SER A 66 23.21 -11.14 -12.03
C SER A 66 23.67 -9.68 -11.93
N GLU A 67 22.92 -8.73 -12.49
CA GLU A 67 23.22 -7.28 -12.39
C GLU A 67 23.09 -6.76 -10.96
N TYR A 68 22.28 -7.45 -10.14
CA TYR A 68 22.04 -7.14 -8.74
C TYR A 68 22.91 -7.96 -7.78
N GLY A 69 23.92 -8.67 -8.31
CA GLY A 69 24.87 -9.44 -7.51
C GLY A 69 24.35 -10.81 -7.04
N LEU A 70 23.22 -11.28 -7.56
CA LEU A 70 22.78 -12.65 -7.35
C LEU A 70 23.54 -13.60 -8.28
N LYS A 71 24.15 -14.65 -7.71
CA LYS A 71 24.75 -15.73 -8.50
C LYS A 71 23.66 -16.72 -8.90
N ASP A 72 23.89 -17.51 -9.95
CA ASP A 72 22.97 -18.57 -10.39
C ASP A 72 22.58 -19.53 -9.25
N LYS A 73 23.52 -19.80 -8.33
CA LYS A 73 23.27 -20.63 -7.14
C LYS A 73 22.24 -20.00 -6.20
N ASP A 74 22.26 -18.67 -6.04
CA ASP A 74 21.30 -17.95 -5.20
C ASP A 74 19.94 -17.91 -5.88
N VAL A 75 19.90 -17.63 -7.19
CA VAL A 75 18.68 -17.67 -8.00
C VAL A 75 18.03 -19.06 -7.93
N GLN A 76 18.81 -20.12 -8.17
CA GLN A 76 18.35 -21.50 -8.08
C GLN A 76 17.85 -21.84 -6.67
N LYS A 77 18.49 -21.33 -5.62
CA LYS A 77 18.01 -21.48 -4.25
C LYS A 77 16.63 -20.85 -4.04
N TYR A 78 16.36 -19.66 -4.62
CA TYR A 78 15.02 -19.06 -4.57
C TYR A 78 14.01 -19.89 -5.35
N ILE A 79 14.38 -20.40 -6.53
CA ILE A 79 13.54 -21.27 -7.36
C ILE A 79 13.17 -22.56 -6.61
N THR A 80 14.16 -23.30 -6.12
CA THR A 80 13.94 -24.55 -5.38
C THR A 80 13.20 -24.33 -4.07
N ALA A 81 13.38 -23.17 -3.41
CA ALA A 81 12.65 -22.82 -2.20
C ALA A 81 11.22 -22.29 -2.46
N GLY A 82 10.78 -22.21 -3.73
CA GLY A 82 9.46 -21.68 -4.09
C GLY A 82 9.29 -20.19 -3.77
N ARG A 83 10.40 -19.45 -3.63
CA ARG A 83 10.40 -17.99 -3.36
C ARG A 83 10.50 -17.17 -4.65
N VAL A 84 9.88 -17.68 -5.71
CA VAL A 84 9.75 -16.99 -7.00
C VAL A 84 8.34 -16.42 -7.05
N MET A 85 8.23 -15.17 -7.46
CA MET A 85 6.94 -14.52 -7.64
C MET A 85 6.75 -14.14 -9.10
N LEU A 86 5.53 -14.31 -9.60
CA LEU A 86 5.14 -13.76 -10.89
C LEU A 86 4.65 -12.33 -10.69
N TYR A 87 5.28 -11.37 -11.35
CA TYR A 87 4.90 -9.96 -11.28
C TYR A 87 4.97 -9.34 -12.67
N GLU A 88 3.86 -8.73 -13.14
CA GLU A 88 3.70 -8.22 -14.51
C GLU A 88 4.17 -9.21 -15.60
N GLY A 89 3.94 -10.51 -15.41
CA GLY A 89 4.35 -11.56 -16.35
C GLY A 89 5.83 -11.94 -16.31
N GLN A 90 6.61 -11.37 -15.38
CA GLN A 90 8.02 -11.70 -15.17
C GLN A 90 8.22 -12.50 -13.88
N TYR A 91 9.15 -13.45 -13.92
CA TYR A 91 9.57 -14.20 -12.73
C TYR A 91 10.60 -13.39 -11.94
N MET A 92 10.26 -13.13 -10.68
CA MET A 92 11.02 -12.30 -9.75
C MET A 92 11.56 -13.13 -8.59
N VAL A 93 12.78 -12.83 -8.13
CA VAL A 93 13.46 -13.50 -7.01
C VAL A 93 14.03 -12.48 -6.03
N GLY A 94 14.25 -12.91 -4.78
CA GLY A 94 14.86 -12.08 -3.74
C GLY A 94 13.94 -11.03 -3.11
N GLY A 95 12.68 -10.93 -3.55
CA GLY A 95 11.64 -10.10 -2.95
C GLY A 95 10.83 -10.82 -1.87
N CYS A 96 10.13 -10.06 -1.03
CA CYS A 96 9.21 -10.61 -0.02
C CYS A 96 7.72 -10.50 -0.39
N GLY A 97 7.38 -9.85 -1.51
CA GLY A 97 6.01 -9.66 -1.98
C GLY A 97 5.21 -8.62 -1.20
N LYS A 98 5.82 -7.93 -0.23
CA LYS A 98 5.11 -6.97 0.60
C LYS A 98 4.82 -5.68 -0.15
N SER A 99 3.55 -5.28 -0.22
CA SER A 99 3.11 -3.97 -0.70
C SER A 99 3.46 -2.88 0.32
N LEU A 100 3.88 -1.73 -0.19
CA LEU A 100 4.31 -0.58 0.61
C LEU A 100 3.67 0.68 0.02
N CYS A 101 3.25 1.61 0.86
CA CYS A 101 2.54 2.82 0.41
C CYS A 101 3.40 3.79 -0.43
N ARG A 102 4.73 3.73 -0.30
CA ARG A 102 5.65 4.76 -0.83
C ARG A 102 6.98 4.18 -1.31
N PRO A 103 7.65 4.83 -2.27
CA PRO A 103 8.98 4.42 -2.73
C PRO A 103 10.04 4.48 -1.63
N ASP A 104 9.94 5.48 -0.74
CA ASP A 104 10.83 5.62 0.42
C ASP A 104 10.73 4.41 1.37
N ALA A 105 9.51 3.92 1.59
CA ALA A 105 9.29 2.75 2.44
C ALA A 105 9.95 1.51 1.81
N LEU A 106 9.90 1.37 0.48
CA LEU A 106 10.61 0.32 -0.26
C LEU A 106 12.13 0.51 -0.18
N ALA A 107 12.65 1.73 -0.32
CA ALA A 107 14.07 2.01 -0.17
C ALA A 107 14.59 1.64 1.23
N ARG A 108 13.87 2.01 2.29
CA ARG A 108 14.21 1.62 3.67
C ARG A 108 14.05 0.12 3.91
N HIS A 109 13.10 -0.53 3.23
CA HIS A 109 12.92 -1.98 3.31
C HIS A 109 14.14 -2.72 2.74
N LEU A 110 14.65 -2.29 1.59
CA LEU A 110 15.80 -2.90 0.90
C LEU A 110 17.12 -2.70 1.67
N ARG A 111 17.27 -1.59 2.41
CA ARG A 111 18.48 -1.30 3.21
C ARG A 111 18.66 -2.16 4.47
N LYS A 112 17.72 -3.07 4.78
CA LYS A 112 17.82 -3.91 5.99
C LYS A 112 18.93 -4.98 5.84
N PRO A 113 19.63 -5.38 6.92
CA PRO A 113 20.77 -6.30 6.86
C PRO A 113 20.41 -7.76 6.50
N LYS A 114 19.14 -8.17 6.70
CA LYS A 114 18.54 -9.39 6.11
C LYS A 114 17.50 -9.00 5.05
N GLY A 115 17.79 -7.93 4.32
CA GLY A 115 16.87 -7.25 3.43
C GLY A 115 16.61 -8.02 2.15
N CYS A 116 15.49 -7.69 1.52
CA CYS A 116 15.17 -8.19 0.18
C CYS A 116 16.13 -7.58 -0.84
N ILE A 117 16.35 -8.30 -1.94
CA ILE A 117 17.19 -7.87 -3.05
C ILE A 117 16.27 -7.27 -4.10
N GLY A 118 16.47 -6.00 -4.42
CA GLY A 118 15.59 -5.26 -5.32
C GLY A 118 16.04 -3.81 -5.46
N SER A 119 15.30 -3.07 -6.29
CA SER A 119 15.52 -1.65 -6.51
C SER A 119 14.22 -0.89 -6.39
N HIS A 120 14.22 0.20 -5.59
CA HIS A 120 13.05 1.08 -5.47
C HIS A 120 12.86 1.99 -6.70
N THR A 121 13.90 2.17 -7.52
CA THR A 121 13.91 2.92 -8.78
C THR A 121 13.68 2.04 -10.01
N ALA A 122 13.38 0.76 -9.80
CA ALA A 122 13.24 -0.18 -10.89
C ALA A 122 12.07 0.15 -11.82
N ASP A 123 12.28 0.00 -13.12
CA ASP A 123 11.30 0.31 -14.17
C ASP A 123 10.07 -0.62 -14.16
N TRP A 124 10.22 -1.84 -13.65
CA TRP A 124 9.11 -2.79 -13.50
C TRP A 124 8.19 -2.48 -12.32
N LEU A 125 8.53 -1.54 -11.43
CA LEU A 125 7.62 -1.15 -10.36
C LEU A 125 6.51 -0.28 -10.92
N LEU A 126 5.25 -0.67 -10.71
CA LEU A 126 4.08 0.10 -11.12
C LEU A 126 4.19 1.57 -10.69
N GLY A 127 4.66 1.84 -9.47
CA GLY A 127 4.84 3.20 -8.96
C GLY A 127 5.83 4.08 -9.74
N ASN A 128 6.81 3.47 -10.42
CA ASN A 128 7.70 4.18 -11.33
C ASN A 128 7.11 4.30 -12.75
N LYS A 129 6.29 3.33 -13.19
CA LYS A 129 5.59 3.38 -14.49
C LYS A 129 4.54 4.50 -14.52
N PHE A 130 3.80 4.70 -13.43
CA PHE A 130 2.78 5.75 -13.33
C PHE A 130 3.33 7.18 -13.20
N LYS A 131 4.62 7.37 -12.88
CA LYS A 131 5.27 8.70 -12.87
C LYS A 131 5.54 9.28 -14.26
N LYS A 132 5.28 8.53 -15.33
CA LYS A 132 5.65 8.87 -16.70
C LYS A 132 4.52 9.54 -17.52
N GLN A 133 3.47 10.05 -16.87
CA GLN A 133 2.42 10.85 -17.49
C GLN A 133 2.40 12.27 -16.94
#